data_AF-A0A955QLA7-F1
#
_entry.id   AF-A0A955QLA7-F1
#
_cell.length_a   1.000
_cell.length_b   1.000
_cell.length_c   1.000
_cell.angle_alpha   90.00
_cell.angle_beta   90.00
_cell.angle_gamma   90.00
#
_symmetry.space_group_name_H-M   'P 1'
#
loop_
_entity.id
_entity.type
_entity.pdbx_description
1 polymer ?
#
loop_
_entity_poly.entity_id
_entity_poly.type
_entity_poly.pdbx_seq_one_letter_code
_entity_poly.pdbx_strand_id
1 'polypeptide(L)'
;SGQDCRVLVTSGEEAGQLVEVAHERLFTGWDRLKNWIEKSGEALRLIDYAEEAATRWHERGESPDDLWLSPQGIQDTLQAVTRFGKNPSPVLERFLNPAQELITVLERPEVAHQDRFQIGLTILLFGDDPRPGVGVKDGIPDIEWVDIPGGNVRLEKVDHLITEEGRIRQKKGDYVFTLKPFKIAKYPVTNAQFQAFIEDGGYEPDQEWWKGLAHRDLSSSIWPEPNAPRENVSWFEAVAFCRWLSARTGKSIRLPMEWEWQQAATGGNPANEYPWGKEWDPARCNGSESCLNRTTPVGLYPKGATVQGVMDMVGNVWEWCLNWQNQPEHPEAVRQDDLNIQRVLRGKSWKFLPLWQYPLNRLGATPSEAYSTLGFRLAQDIR
;
A
#
# COMPACT_ATOMS: atom_id res chain seq x y z
N SER A 1 -38.36 32.11 56.13
CA SER A 1 -37.72 33.12 55.26
C SER A 1 -36.21 33.03 55.41
N GLY A 2 -35.61 32.02 54.79
CA GLY A 2 -34.18 31.97 54.51
C GLY A 2 -34.04 31.55 53.05
N GLN A 3 -33.17 32.23 52.29
CA GLN A 3 -32.95 31.95 50.86
C GLN A 3 -32.37 30.54 50.59
N ASP A 4 -32.06 29.78 51.65
CA ASP A 4 -31.53 28.41 51.64
C ASP A 4 -32.39 27.39 52.42
N CYS A 5 -33.70 27.61 52.53
CA CYS A 5 -34.57 26.60 53.14
C CYS A 5 -34.85 25.45 52.16
N ARG A 6 -34.31 24.26 52.46
CA ARG A 6 -34.47 23.00 51.71
C ARG A 6 -35.72 22.27 52.17
N VAL A 7 -36.59 21.85 51.25
CA VAL A 7 -37.66 20.90 51.54
C VAL A 7 -37.14 19.52 51.16
N LEU A 8 -36.72 18.76 52.18
CA LEU A 8 -36.51 17.32 52.10
C LEU A 8 -37.84 16.68 52.48
N VAL A 9 -38.48 15.98 51.54
CA VAL A 9 -39.64 15.13 51.86
C VAL A 9 -39.09 13.75 52.16
N THR A 10 -39.17 13.34 53.42
CA THR A 10 -38.86 11.98 53.86
C THR A 10 -40.18 11.26 54.09
N SER A 11 -40.42 10.14 53.43
CA SER A 11 -41.50 9.21 53.80
C SER A 11 -40.89 7.88 54.23
N GLY A 12 -41.16 7.47 55.47
CA GLY A 12 -40.76 6.17 56.01
C GLY A 12 -40.44 6.20 57.50
N GLU A 13 -41.18 5.41 58.30
CA GLU A 13 -40.86 5.09 59.69
C GLU A 13 -39.69 4.09 59.73
N GLU A 14 -38.68 4.43 60.54
CA GLU A 14 -37.59 3.59 61.08
C GLU A 14 -37.26 2.25 60.37
N ALA A 15 -36.70 2.32 59.16
CA ALA A 15 -35.60 1.49 58.66
C ALA A 15 -35.43 1.70 57.14
N GLY A 16 -34.67 2.72 56.77
CA GLY A 16 -34.35 3.04 55.37
C GLY A 16 -34.84 4.43 54.98
N GLN A 17 -34.00 5.45 55.18
CA GLN A 17 -34.28 6.79 54.69
C GLN A 17 -34.24 6.78 53.16
N LEU A 18 -35.42 6.84 52.53
CA LEU A 18 -35.54 7.17 51.12
C LEU A 18 -35.46 8.70 50.97
N VAL A 19 -34.45 9.19 50.27
CA VAL A 19 -34.27 10.62 49.97
C VAL A 19 -34.71 10.86 48.53
N GLU A 20 -35.88 11.48 48.33
CA GLU A 20 -36.30 11.98 47.02
C GLU A 20 -35.73 13.38 46.79
N VAL A 21 -34.80 13.48 45.84
CA VAL A 21 -34.20 14.74 45.42
C VAL A 21 -35.02 15.31 44.26
N ALA A 22 -35.50 16.55 44.37
CA ALA A 22 -36.17 17.23 43.26
C ALA A 22 -35.21 17.36 42.06
N HIS A 23 -35.54 16.67 40.97
CA HIS A 23 -34.72 16.56 39.75
C HIS A 23 -34.24 17.93 39.22
N GLU A 24 -35.07 18.98 39.27
CA GLU A 24 -34.75 20.31 38.73
C GLU A 24 -33.57 21.02 39.43
N ARG A 25 -33.31 20.75 40.72
CA ARG A 25 -32.18 21.37 41.45
C ARG A 25 -30.85 20.65 41.25
N LEU A 26 -30.86 19.36 40.91
CA LEU A 26 -29.66 18.61 40.51
C LEU A 26 -29.04 19.21 39.24
N PHE A 27 -29.87 19.71 38.31
CA PHE A 27 -29.42 20.30 37.05
C PHE A 27 -28.97 21.77 37.16
N THR A 28 -29.44 22.50 38.16
CA THR A 28 -29.11 23.94 38.34
C THR A 28 -27.99 24.20 39.35
N GLY A 29 -27.68 23.26 40.24
CA GLY A 29 -26.65 23.41 41.27
C GLY A 29 -25.40 22.54 41.09
N TRP A 30 -25.36 21.67 40.07
CA TRP A 30 -24.29 20.69 39.91
C TRP A 30 -23.71 20.71 38.50
N ASP A 31 -22.89 21.73 38.21
CA ASP A 31 -22.32 21.98 36.88
C ASP A 31 -21.61 20.77 36.29
N ARG A 32 -20.96 19.93 37.11
CA ARG A 32 -20.30 18.70 36.65
C ARG A 32 -21.31 17.69 36.08
N LEU A 33 -22.47 17.51 36.72
CA LEU A 33 -23.52 16.62 36.24
C LEU A 33 -24.20 17.20 35.00
N LYS A 34 -24.51 18.50 35.01
CA LYS A 34 -25.07 19.21 33.86
C LYS A 34 -24.17 19.08 32.63
N ASN A 35 -22.89 19.40 32.76
CA ASN A 35 -21.91 19.27 31.67
C ASN A 35 -21.75 17.81 31.22
N TRP A 36 -21.83 16.85 32.15
CA TRP A 36 -21.79 15.43 31.80
C TRP A 36 -23.01 15.01 30.98
N ILE A 37 -24.21 15.46 31.34
CA ILE A 37 -25.45 15.18 30.61
C ILE A 37 -25.42 15.84 29.23
N GLU A 38 -25.02 17.11 29.14
CA GLU A 38 -24.91 17.81 27.86
C GLU A 38 -23.95 17.09 26.91
N LYS A 39 -22.73 16.81 27.36
CA LYS A 39 -21.73 16.06 26.57
C LYS A 39 -22.16 14.65 26.23
N SER A 40 -22.89 13.98 27.13
CA SER A 40 -23.39 12.62 26.88
C SER A 40 -24.57 12.63 25.90
N GLY A 41 -25.44 13.64 25.97
CA GLY A 41 -26.56 13.82 25.06
C GLY A 41 -26.15 14.25 23.66
N GLU A 42 -25.06 15.02 23.52
CA GLU A 42 -24.44 15.29 22.21
C GLU A 42 -23.88 14.01 21.58
N ALA A 43 -23.10 13.23 22.34
CA ALA A 43 -22.52 11.99 21.85
C ALA A 43 -23.58 10.95 21.47
N LEU A 44 -24.66 10.81 22.24
CA LEU A 44 -25.77 9.92 21.88
C LEU A 44 -26.50 10.38 20.62
N ARG A 45 -26.77 11.69 20.48
CA ARG A 45 -27.38 12.25 19.24
C ARG A 45 -26.49 12.06 18.02
N LEU A 46 -25.18 12.11 18.19
CA LEU A 46 -24.23 11.83 17.12
C LEU A 46 -24.35 10.38 16.63
N ILE A 47 -24.46 9.41 17.55
CA ILE A 47 -24.69 8.00 17.19
C ILE A 47 -26.01 7.83 16.43
N ASP A 48 -27.10 8.41 16.95
CA ASP A 48 -28.41 8.32 16.30
C ASP A 48 -28.39 8.94 14.89
N TYR A 49 -27.76 10.11 14.74
CA TYR A 49 -27.57 10.75 13.44
C TYR A 49 -26.75 9.87 12.48
N ALA A 50 -25.69 9.24 12.96
CA ALA A 50 -24.85 8.36 12.16
C ALA A 50 -25.61 7.12 11.70
N GLU A 51 -26.45 6.52 12.55
CA GLU A 51 -27.34 5.41 12.18
C GLU A 51 -28.34 5.81 11.08
N GLU A 52 -28.96 6.98 11.20
CA GLU A 52 -29.89 7.50 10.19
C GLU A 52 -29.18 7.81 8.86
N ALA A 53 -27.95 8.34 8.91
CA ALA A 53 -27.13 8.57 7.74
C ALA A 53 -26.74 7.26 7.05
N ALA A 54 -26.26 6.28 7.82
CA ALA A 54 -25.89 4.95 7.35
C ALA A 54 -27.08 4.22 6.70
N THR A 55 -28.26 4.30 7.33
CA THR A 55 -29.50 3.72 6.79
C THR A 55 -29.86 4.34 5.44
N ARG A 56 -29.82 5.68 5.33
CA ARG A 56 -30.11 6.37 4.05
C ARG A 56 -29.09 6.03 2.96
N TRP A 57 -27.81 5.90 3.33
CA TRP A 57 -26.75 5.46 2.42
C TRP A 57 -27.04 4.04 1.88
N HIS A 58 -27.44 3.12 2.75
CA HIS A 58 -27.84 1.76 2.37
C HIS A 58 -29.06 1.75 1.43
N GLU A 59 -30.12 2.50 1.78
CA GLU A 59 -31.34 2.60 0.97
C GLU A 59 -31.10 3.20 -0.42
N ARG A 60 -30.05 4.02 -0.58
CA ARG A 60 -29.66 4.64 -1.86
C ARG A 60 -28.69 3.79 -2.68
N GLY A 61 -28.39 2.57 -2.23
CA GLY A 61 -27.55 1.63 -2.96
C GLY A 61 -26.06 1.75 -2.66
N GLU A 62 -25.69 2.31 -1.50
CA GLU A 62 -24.33 2.27 -0.96
C GLU A 62 -23.27 2.90 -1.86
N SER A 63 -23.61 4.03 -2.50
CA SER A 63 -22.65 4.73 -3.34
C SER A 63 -21.45 5.20 -2.50
N PRO A 64 -20.20 5.01 -2.97
CA PRO A 64 -19.02 5.56 -2.30
C PRO A 64 -19.02 7.09 -2.23
N ASP A 65 -19.66 7.75 -3.21
CA ASP A 65 -19.83 9.21 -3.24
C ASP A 65 -20.77 9.71 -2.13
N ASP A 66 -21.57 8.81 -1.56
CA ASP A 66 -22.51 9.06 -0.47
C ASP A 66 -21.93 8.63 0.90
N LEU A 67 -20.61 8.43 1.03
CA LEU A 67 -19.98 8.23 2.33
C LEU A 67 -19.89 9.59 3.05
N TRP A 68 -20.92 9.91 3.82
CA TRP A 68 -21.14 11.22 4.46
C TRP A 68 -20.66 11.27 5.91
N LEU A 69 -19.34 11.22 6.16
CA LEU A 69 -18.73 11.66 7.43
C LEU A 69 -17.32 12.19 7.19
N SER A 70 -16.97 13.30 7.85
CA SER A 70 -15.59 13.76 7.89
C SER A 70 -14.74 12.78 8.73
N PRO A 71 -13.41 12.72 8.53
CA PRO A 71 -12.54 11.87 9.35
C PRO A 71 -12.72 12.11 10.86
N GLN A 72 -12.91 13.37 11.27
CA GLN A 72 -13.22 13.73 12.65
C GLN A 72 -14.59 13.21 13.09
N GLY A 73 -15.63 13.35 12.25
CA GLY A 73 -16.97 12.85 12.57
C GLY A 73 -17.02 11.33 12.75
N ILE A 74 -16.23 10.58 11.99
CA ILE A 74 -16.07 9.12 12.16
C ILE A 74 -15.43 8.83 13.52
N GLN A 75 -14.31 9.48 13.84
CA GLN A 75 -13.62 9.28 15.11
C GLN A 75 -14.49 9.63 16.31
N ASP A 76 -15.20 10.77 16.25
CA ASP A 76 -16.11 11.21 17.30
C ASP A 76 -17.25 10.19 17.51
N THR A 77 -17.79 9.65 16.41
CA THR A 77 -18.85 8.63 16.46
C THR A 77 -18.31 7.32 17.06
N LEU A 78 -17.15 6.82 16.63
CA LEU A 78 -16.54 5.61 17.16
C LEU A 78 -16.21 5.75 18.66
N GLN A 79 -15.70 6.91 19.09
CA GLN A 79 -15.47 7.21 20.49
C GLN A 79 -16.77 7.23 21.29
N ALA A 80 -17.84 7.82 20.75
CA ALA A 80 -19.16 7.82 21.37
C ALA A 80 -19.72 6.40 21.52
N VAL A 81 -19.71 5.59 20.45
CA VAL A 81 -20.15 4.19 20.45
C VAL A 81 -19.42 3.39 21.54
N THR A 82 -18.09 3.49 21.56
CA THR A 82 -17.23 2.81 22.55
C THR A 82 -17.54 3.28 23.97
N ARG A 83 -17.61 4.59 24.20
CA ARG A 83 -17.86 5.19 25.52
C ARG A 83 -19.16 4.73 26.15
N PHE A 84 -20.21 4.55 25.35
CA PHE A 84 -21.53 4.14 25.82
C PHE A 84 -21.80 2.65 25.68
N GLY A 85 -20.83 1.84 25.21
CA GLY A 85 -20.99 0.41 25.00
C GLY A 85 -22.15 0.07 24.07
N LYS A 86 -22.38 0.91 23.04
CA LYS A 86 -23.41 0.69 22.04
C LYS A 86 -22.91 -0.32 21.01
N ASN A 87 -23.81 -1.18 20.54
CA ASN A 87 -23.53 -2.05 19.40
C ASN A 87 -24.09 -1.36 18.15
N PRO A 88 -23.22 -0.85 17.25
CA PRO A 88 -23.67 -0.22 16.01
C PRO A 88 -24.36 -1.25 15.10
N SER A 89 -25.27 -0.79 14.24
CA SER A 89 -25.82 -1.65 13.19
C SER A 89 -24.73 -2.09 12.21
N PRO A 90 -24.85 -3.25 11.53
CA PRO A 90 -23.89 -3.67 10.51
C PRO A 90 -23.71 -2.63 9.38
N VAL A 91 -24.76 -1.85 9.11
CA VAL A 91 -24.72 -0.77 8.12
C VAL A 91 -23.89 0.41 8.66
N LEU A 92 -24.07 0.79 9.92
CA LEU A 92 -23.25 1.82 10.56
C LEU A 92 -21.79 1.39 10.67
N GLU A 93 -21.49 0.13 10.99
CA GLU A 93 -20.11 -0.38 11.02
C GLU A 93 -19.38 -0.18 9.70
N ARG A 94 -20.05 -0.47 8.57
CA ARG A 94 -19.52 -0.22 7.23
C ARG A 94 -19.41 1.27 6.92
N PHE A 95 -20.44 2.03 7.26
CA PHE A 95 -20.48 3.48 7.03
C PHE A 95 -19.38 4.24 7.79
N LEU A 96 -19.00 3.76 8.98
CA LEU A 96 -17.87 4.27 9.76
C LEU A 96 -16.51 3.75 9.27
N ASN A 97 -16.48 2.90 8.25
CA ASN A 97 -15.26 2.39 7.63
C ASN A 97 -15.22 2.68 6.12
N PRO A 98 -15.23 3.96 5.71
CA PRO A 98 -15.28 4.36 4.30
C PRO A 98 -14.08 3.87 3.50
N ALA A 99 -12.90 3.75 4.12
CA ALA A 99 -11.71 3.22 3.45
C ALA A 99 -11.94 1.79 2.95
N GLN A 100 -12.56 0.93 3.75
CA GLN A 100 -12.86 -0.45 3.36
C GLN A 100 -13.92 -0.53 2.25
N GLU A 101 -14.90 0.35 2.26
CA GLU A 101 -15.89 0.46 1.18
C GLU A 101 -15.24 0.89 -0.14
N LEU A 102 -14.38 1.92 -0.10
CA LEU A 102 -13.63 2.38 -1.26
C LEU A 102 -12.70 1.29 -1.83
N ILE A 103 -12.07 0.49 -0.96
CA ILE A 103 -11.26 -0.66 -1.39
C ILE A 103 -12.10 -1.69 -2.14
N THR A 104 -13.31 -1.95 -1.65
CA THR A 104 -14.24 -2.91 -2.28
C THR A 104 -14.67 -2.46 -3.68
N VAL A 105 -14.76 -1.14 -3.92
CA VAL A 105 -15.05 -0.58 -5.24
C VAL A 105 -13.96 -0.96 -6.25
N LEU A 106 -12.69 -1.03 -5.85
CA LEU A 106 -11.58 -1.34 -6.77
C LEU A 106 -11.70 -2.72 -7.43
N GLU A 107 -12.43 -3.66 -6.81
CA GLU A 107 -12.69 -5.01 -7.35
C GLU A 107 -13.60 -5.00 -8.59
N ARG A 108 -14.30 -3.90 -8.83
CA ARG A 108 -15.15 -3.71 -9.99
C ARG A 108 -14.28 -3.41 -11.23
N PRO A 109 -14.35 -4.21 -12.31
CA PRO A 109 -13.50 -4.02 -13.49
C PRO A 109 -13.77 -2.71 -14.24
N GLU A 110 -14.99 -2.17 -14.15
CA GLU A 110 -15.44 -0.96 -14.85
C GLU A 110 -14.92 0.36 -14.26
N VAL A 111 -14.30 0.33 -13.08
CA VAL A 111 -13.79 1.54 -12.42
C VAL A 111 -12.64 2.13 -13.24
N ALA A 112 -12.83 3.40 -13.64
CA ALA A 112 -11.86 4.12 -14.46
C ALA A 112 -10.56 4.39 -13.70
N HIS A 113 -9.48 4.64 -14.45
CA HIS A 113 -8.16 4.92 -13.88
C HIS A 113 -8.15 6.11 -12.91
N GLN A 114 -8.89 7.16 -13.27
CA GLN A 114 -9.03 8.39 -12.48
C GLN A 114 -9.73 8.11 -11.15
N ASP A 115 -10.80 7.31 -11.17
CA ASP A 115 -11.54 6.94 -9.97
C ASP A 115 -10.71 6.02 -9.06
N ARG A 116 -9.98 5.06 -9.63
CA ARG A 116 -9.01 4.23 -8.89
C ARG A 116 -7.97 5.09 -8.18
N PHE A 117 -7.39 6.03 -8.91
CA PHE A 117 -6.40 6.96 -8.36
C PHE A 117 -7.01 7.82 -7.24
N GLN A 118 -8.19 8.39 -7.46
CA GLN A 118 -8.89 9.19 -6.47
C GLN A 118 -9.23 8.37 -5.22
N ILE A 119 -9.70 7.13 -5.37
CA ILE A 119 -9.92 6.20 -4.26
C ILE A 119 -8.64 6.04 -3.42
N GLY A 120 -7.49 5.79 -4.08
CA GLY A 120 -6.22 5.63 -3.39
C GLY A 120 -5.78 6.87 -2.61
N LEU A 121 -6.13 8.08 -3.06
CA LEU A 121 -5.91 9.32 -2.32
C LEU A 121 -6.92 9.49 -1.17
N THR A 122 -8.19 9.21 -1.44
CA THR A 122 -9.29 9.40 -0.49
C THR A 122 -9.16 8.49 0.73
N ILE A 123 -8.63 7.26 0.56
CA ILE A 123 -8.35 6.35 1.69
C ILE A 123 -7.46 7.03 2.75
N LEU A 124 -6.46 7.80 2.32
CA LEU A 124 -5.52 8.48 3.22
C LEU A 124 -6.15 9.62 4.03
N LEU A 125 -7.35 10.08 3.67
CA LEU A 125 -8.07 11.08 4.47
C LEU A 125 -8.58 10.48 5.79
N PHE A 126 -8.72 9.17 5.87
CA PHE A 126 -9.25 8.45 7.03
C PHE A 126 -8.17 7.83 7.91
N GLY A 127 -6.90 8.19 7.69
CA GLY A 127 -5.74 7.67 8.41
C GLY A 127 -4.75 6.99 7.47
N ASP A 128 -4.03 6.00 7.98
CA ASP A 128 -3.13 5.18 7.17
C ASP A 128 -3.92 4.27 6.22
N ASP A 129 -3.29 3.89 5.10
CA ASP A 129 -3.88 2.94 4.17
C ASP A 129 -4.05 1.57 4.85
N PRO A 130 -5.30 1.06 5.00
CA PRO A 130 -5.56 -0.12 5.81
C PRO A 130 -5.24 -1.43 5.06
N ARG A 131 -4.84 -1.35 3.77
CA ARG A 131 -4.54 -2.54 2.98
C ARG A 131 -3.25 -3.21 3.50
N PRO A 132 -3.27 -4.52 3.77
CA PRO A 132 -2.07 -5.25 4.19
C PRO A 132 -0.94 -5.09 3.17
N GLY A 133 0.28 -4.84 3.65
CA GLY A 133 1.44 -4.73 2.77
C GLY A 133 1.73 -3.35 2.19
N VAL A 134 0.96 -2.32 2.55
CA VAL A 134 1.10 -0.95 2.01
C VAL A 134 1.82 -0.01 2.98
N GLY A 135 1.54 -0.14 4.28
CA GLY A 135 2.02 0.77 5.31
C GLY A 135 3.20 0.23 6.15
N VAL A 136 3.25 0.70 7.39
CA VAL A 136 4.29 0.41 8.39
C VAL A 136 3.60 -0.06 9.67
N LYS A 137 4.18 -1.03 10.37
CA LYS A 137 3.74 -1.51 11.69
C LYS A 137 4.91 -1.48 12.65
N ASP A 138 4.76 -0.83 13.79
CA ASP A 138 5.79 -0.69 14.83
C ASP A 138 7.13 -0.16 14.27
N GLY A 139 7.07 0.81 13.34
CA GLY A 139 8.25 1.39 12.69
C GLY A 139 8.94 0.48 11.66
N ILE A 140 8.38 -0.70 11.35
CA ILE A 140 8.91 -1.63 10.34
C ILE A 140 7.91 -1.74 9.17
N PRO A 141 8.38 -1.74 7.90
CA PRO A 141 7.54 -1.99 6.75
C PRO A 141 6.64 -3.22 6.91
N ASP A 142 5.33 -3.02 6.79
CA ASP A 142 4.37 -4.12 6.71
C ASP A 142 4.44 -4.68 5.30
N ILE A 143 5.07 -5.84 5.11
CA ILE A 143 5.20 -6.48 3.80
C ILE A 143 4.25 -7.67 3.72
N GLU A 144 3.31 -7.61 2.80
CA GLU A 144 2.47 -8.74 2.42
C GLU A 144 3.25 -9.64 1.45
N TRP A 145 3.64 -10.83 1.92
CA TRP A 145 4.45 -11.77 1.16
C TRP A 145 3.59 -12.80 0.44
N VAL A 146 3.82 -12.97 -0.86
CA VAL A 146 3.18 -13.98 -1.70
C VAL A 146 4.15 -15.14 -1.95
N ASP A 147 3.71 -16.36 -1.66
CA ASP A 147 4.47 -17.59 -1.93
C ASP A 147 4.52 -17.89 -3.44
N ILE A 148 5.72 -17.99 -3.99
CA ILE A 148 5.96 -18.33 -5.39
C ILE A 148 6.57 -19.73 -5.48
N PRO A 149 5.93 -20.66 -6.20
CA PRO A 149 6.48 -21.99 -6.39
C PRO A 149 7.79 -21.90 -7.18
N GLY A 150 8.73 -22.76 -6.82
CA GLY A 150 9.91 -23.01 -7.63
C GLY A 150 9.55 -23.59 -9.00
N GLY A 151 10.54 -23.72 -9.86
CA GLY A 151 10.32 -24.22 -11.23
C GLY A 151 11.45 -23.84 -12.17
N ASN A 152 11.27 -24.17 -13.45
CA ASN A 152 12.23 -23.81 -14.48
C ASN A 152 11.73 -22.59 -15.27
N VAL A 153 12.48 -21.51 -15.21
CA VAL A 153 12.21 -20.28 -15.95
C VAL A 153 13.13 -20.18 -17.14
N ARG A 154 12.56 -19.86 -18.31
CA ARG A 154 13.31 -19.58 -19.53
C ARG A 154 13.36 -18.07 -19.76
N LEU A 155 14.56 -17.52 -19.87
CA LEU A 155 14.79 -16.13 -20.27
C LEU A 155 15.41 -16.11 -21.66
N GLU A 156 14.83 -15.34 -22.58
CA GLU A 156 15.37 -15.24 -23.93
C GLU A 156 16.72 -14.51 -23.93
N LYS A 157 17.74 -15.13 -24.52
CA LYS A 157 19.02 -14.48 -24.81
C LYS A 157 18.88 -13.71 -26.10
N VAL A 158 18.97 -12.39 -26.02
CA VAL A 158 18.81 -11.50 -27.17
C VAL A 158 19.96 -10.53 -27.31
N ASP A 159 20.43 -10.38 -28.56
CA ASP A 159 21.33 -9.32 -28.97
C ASP A 159 20.49 -8.21 -29.61
N HIS A 160 20.74 -6.99 -29.19
CA HIS A 160 20.20 -5.81 -29.86
C HIS A 160 21.26 -5.31 -30.83
N LEU A 161 21.06 -5.57 -32.12
CA LEU A 161 21.90 -5.08 -33.20
C LEU A 161 21.33 -3.75 -33.67
N ILE A 162 22.18 -2.74 -33.84
CA ILE A 162 21.81 -1.50 -34.53
C ILE A 162 22.24 -1.68 -35.99
N THR A 163 21.29 -1.71 -36.90
CA THR A 163 21.52 -1.71 -38.35
C THR A 163 21.15 -0.34 -38.94
N GLU A 164 21.49 -0.10 -40.21
CA GLU A 164 21.08 1.13 -40.93
C GLU A 164 19.54 1.29 -41.00
N GLU A 165 18.79 0.19 -40.80
CA GLU A 165 17.33 0.12 -40.83
C GLU A 165 16.68 0.24 -39.43
N GLY A 166 17.49 0.40 -38.37
CA GLY A 166 17.03 0.53 -36.99
C GLY A 166 17.57 -0.54 -36.04
N ARG A 167 16.94 -0.70 -34.87
CA ARG A 167 17.32 -1.73 -33.89
C ARG A 167 16.64 -3.06 -34.22
N ILE A 168 17.44 -4.08 -34.55
CA ILE A 168 16.98 -5.45 -34.75
C ILE A 168 17.27 -6.28 -33.50
N ARG A 169 16.28 -7.06 -33.05
CA ARG A 169 16.43 -8.02 -31.94
C ARG A 169 16.76 -9.39 -32.54
N GLN A 170 17.96 -9.91 -32.29
CA GLN A 170 18.37 -11.25 -32.72
C GLN A 170 18.35 -12.20 -31.53
N LYS A 171 17.59 -13.30 -31.62
CA LYS A 171 17.57 -14.36 -30.59
C LYS A 171 18.82 -15.24 -30.73
N LYS A 172 19.57 -15.39 -29.63
CA LYS A 172 20.78 -16.21 -29.54
C LYS A 172 20.61 -17.51 -28.75
N GLY A 173 19.44 -17.74 -28.18
CA GLY A 173 19.12 -18.92 -27.37
C GLY A 173 18.28 -18.54 -26.16
N ASP A 174 18.22 -19.42 -25.17
CA ASP A 174 17.53 -19.19 -23.90
C ASP A 174 18.46 -19.51 -22.72
N TYR A 175 18.43 -18.70 -21.69
CA TYR A 175 18.91 -19.07 -20.36
C TYR A 175 17.82 -19.87 -19.65
N VAL A 176 18.22 -20.93 -18.95
CA VAL A 176 17.30 -21.75 -18.13
C VAL A 176 17.76 -21.68 -16.68
N PHE A 177 16.89 -21.18 -15.80
CA PHE A 177 17.13 -21.08 -14.38
C PHE A 177 16.20 -22.02 -13.63
N THR A 178 16.75 -22.77 -12.67
CA THR A 178 15.96 -23.60 -11.75
C THR A 178 15.82 -22.87 -10.42
N LEU A 179 14.58 -22.52 -10.07
CA LEU A 179 14.23 -21.77 -8.89
C LEU A 179 13.79 -22.72 -7.77
N LYS A 180 14.27 -22.46 -6.56
CA LYS A 180 13.62 -22.94 -5.34
C LYS A 180 12.38 -22.08 -5.06
N PRO A 181 11.40 -22.58 -4.29
CA PRO A 181 10.32 -21.73 -3.78
C PRO A 181 10.88 -20.53 -3.01
N PHE A 182 10.25 -19.38 -3.19
CA PHE A 182 10.63 -18.11 -2.55
C PHE A 182 9.36 -17.28 -2.31
N LYS A 183 9.48 -16.19 -1.56
CA LYS A 183 8.40 -15.22 -1.40
C LYS A 183 8.71 -13.94 -2.15
N ILE A 184 7.69 -13.28 -2.66
CA ILE A 184 7.81 -11.94 -3.27
C ILE A 184 6.80 -10.98 -2.64
N ALA A 185 7.19 -9.73 -2.44
CA ALA A 185 6.27 -8.71 -1.94
C ALA A 185 5.11 -8.54 -2.93
N LYS A 186 3.88 -8.47 -2.40
CA LYS A 186 2.66 -8.28 -3.20
C LYS A 186 2.71 -7.01 -4.03
N TYR A 187 3.27 -5.93 -3.47
CA TYR A 187 3.39 -4.61 -4.08
C TYR A 187 4.85 -4.17 -4.24
N PRO A 188 5.15 -3.19 -5.10
CA PRO A 188 6.36 -2.40 -5.01
C PRO A 188 6.47 -1.73 -3.62
N VAL A 189 7.69 -1.46 -3.16
CA VAL A 189 7.93 -0.76 -1.89
C VAL A 189 7.29 0.63 -1.96
N THR A 190 6.54 1.01 -0.92
CA THR A 190 5.83 2.29 -0.87
C THR A 190 6.69 3.40 -0.26
N ASN A 191 6.26 4.66 -0.43
CA ASN A 191 6.90 5.79 0.24
C ASN A 191 6.87 5.64 1.77
N ALA A 192 5.76 5.20 2.37
CA ALA A 192 5.66 4.97 3.81
C ALA A 192 6.71 3.96 4.30
N GLN A 193 6.87 2.86 3.57
CA GLN A 193 7.83 1.82 3.90
C GLN A 193 9.27 2.30 3.75
N PHE A 194 9.58 3.05 2.69
CA PHE A 194 10.91 3.62 2.49
C PHE A 194 11.21 4.74 3.49
N GLN A 195 10.20 5.49 3.92
CA GLN A 195 10.32 6.53 4.93
C GLN A 195 10.72 5.93 6.29
N ALA A 196 10.20 4.76 6.66
CA ALA A 196 10.64 4.04 7.86
C ALA A 196 12.14 3.68 7.83
N PHE A 197 12.69 3.35 6.66
CA PHE A 197 14.14 3.16 6.50
C PHE A 197 14.92 4.45 6.74
N ILE A 198 14.45 5.58 6.17
CA ILE A 198 15.10 6.88 6.36
C ILE A 198 15.08 7.31 7.83
N GLU A 199 13.93 7.19 8.48
CA GLU A 199 13.72 7.60 9.88
C GLU A 199 14.51 6.77 10.88
N ASP A 200 14.79 5.52 10.52
CA ASP A 200 15.60 4.59 11.31
C ASP A 200 17.11 4.71 11.03
N GLY A 201 17.56 5.86 10.56
CA GLY A 201 18.98 6.14 10.29
C GLY A 201 19.51 5.45 9.03
N GLY A 202 18.63 5.07 8.10
CA GLY A 202 18.97 4.30 6.91
C GLY A 202 20.07 4.90 6.05
N TYR A 203 20.21 6.23 6.01
CA TYR A 203 21.22 6.96 5.24
C TYR A 203 22.40 7.47 6.08
N GLU A 204 22.50 7.06 7.36
CA GLU A 204 23.64 7.43 8.18
C GLU A 204 24.95 6.80 7.63
N PRO A 205 26.09 7.48 7.78
CA PRO A 205 27.39 6.92 7.41
C PRO A 205 27.69 5.60 8.13
N ASP A 206 28.52 4.76 7.51
CA ASP A 206 29.09 3.52 8.09
C ASP A 206 28.09 2.41 8.47
N GLN A 207 26.82 2.52 8.07
CA GLN A 207 25.85 1.46 8.31
C GLN A 207 26.20 0.19 7.50
N GLU A 208 26.08 -0.99 8.13
CA GLU A 208 26.46 -2.27 7.52
C GLU A 208 25.68 -2.57 6.23
N TRP A 209 24.44 -2.08 6.10
CA TRP A 209 23.65 -2.24 4.89
C TRP A 209 24.24 -1.51 3.68
N TRP A 210 25.02 -0.45 3.88
CA TRP A 210 25.72 0.30 2.83
C TRP A 210 27.08 -0.27 2.43
N LYS A 211 27.59 -1.28 3.13
CA LYS A 211 28.92 -1.84 2.87
C LYS A 211 29.07 -2.31 1.42
N GLY A 212 30.04 -1.74 0.71
CA GLY A 212 30.33 -2.04 -0.70
C GLY A 212 29.33 -1.46 -1.72
N LEU A 213 28.38 -0.62 -1.27
CA LEU A 213 27.44 0.10 -2.13
C LEU A 213 27.92 1.54 -2.33
N ALA A 214 27.64 2.11 -3.50
CA ALA A 214 27.82 3.55 -3.68
C ALA A 214 26.71 4.30 -2.94
N HIS A 215 27.08 5.37 -2.25
CA HIS A 215 26.14 6.26 -1.57
C HIS A 215 25.81 7.46 -2.47
N ARG A 216 24.60 8.01 -2.30
CA ARG A 216 24.17 9.26 -2.94
C ARG A 216 23.33 10.08 -1.97
N ASP A 217 23.15 11.35 -2.28
CA ASP A 217 22.25 12.20 -1.52
C ASP A 217 20.80 11.70 -1.68
N LEU A 218 20.08 11.71 -0.56
CA LEU A 218 18.68 11.34 -0.50
C LEU A 218 17.86 12.20 -1.47
N SER A 219 17.16 11.54 -2.39
CA SER A 219 16.20 12.17 -3.27
C SER A 219 14.79 12.15 -2.67
N SER A 220 13.99 13.15 -2.97
CA SER A 220 12.55 13.09 -2.71
C SER A 220 11.84 12.31 -3.82
N SER A 221 10.74 11.64 -3.45
CA SER A 221 9.75 11.16 -4.43
C SER A 221 9.06 12.38 -5.06
N ILE A 222 8.81 12.32 -6.36
CA ILE A 222 7.97 13.29 -7.10
C ILE A 222 6.51 13.16 -6.65
N TRP A 223 6.07 11.93 -6.37
CA TRP A 223 4.71 11.62 -5.88
C TRP A 223 4.82 11.19 -4.42
N PRO A 224 4.57 12.08 -3.45
CA PRO A 224 4.93 11.87 -2.05
C PRO A 224 3.88 11.09 -1.26
N GLU A 225 2.79 10.64 -1.89
CA GLU A 225 1.73 9.92 -1.19
C GLU A 225 2.29 8.67 -0.49
N PRO A 226 1.99 8.44 0.81
CA PRO A 226 2.55 7.33 1.58
C PRO A 226 2.35 5.95 0.93
N ASN A 227 1.22 5.74 0.24
CA ASN A 227 0.87 4.49 -0.42
C ASN A 227 1.25 4.44 -1.91
N ALA A 228 1.90 5.47 -2.46
CA ALA A 228 2.50 5.42 -3.80
C ALA A 228 3.81 4.61 -3.78
N PRO A 229 4.18 3.95 -4.89
CA PRO A 229 5.46 3.26 -4.98
C PRO A 229 6.60 4.27 -4.81
N ARG A 230 7.60 3.89 -4.03
CA ARG A 230 8.84 4.66 -3.89
C ARG A 230 9.60 4.61 -5.21
N GLU A 231 9.60 5.73 -5.90
CA GLU A 231 10.37 5.96 -7.12
C GLU A 231 11.59 6.87 -6.84
N ASN A 232 12.36 7.20 -7.88
CA ASN A 232 13.59 7.99 -7.77
C ASN A 232 14.65 7.35 -6.86
N VAL A 233 14.70 6.02 -6.88
CA VAL A 233 15.66 5.22 -6.11
C VAL A 233 16.63 4.49 -7.02
N SER A 234 17.90 4.57 -6.65
CA SER A 234 18.98 3.81 -7.28
C SER A 234 18.94 2.34 -6.87
N TRP A 235 19.63 1.50 -7.64
CA TRP A 235 19.77 0.09 -7.29
C TRP A 235 20.49 -0.08 -5.95
N PHE A 236 21.47 0.78 -5.65
CA PHE A 236 22.21 0.77 -4.39
C PHE A 236 21.30 1.03 -3.19
N GLU A 237 20.44 2.06 -3.26
CA GLU A 237 19.43 2.35 -2.23
C GLU A 237 18.46 1.19 -2.03
N ALA A 238 18.01 0.56 -3.12
CA ALA A 238 17.11 -0.57 -3.05
C ALA A 238 17.76 -1.80 -2.37
N VAL A 239 19.04 -2.07 -2.65
CA VAL A 239 19.81 -3.13 -1.97
C VAL A 239 20.07 -2.79 -0.50
N ALA A 240 20.42 -1.54 -0.19
CA ALA A 240 20.61 -1.07 1.19
C ALA A 240 19.32 -1.24 2.01
N PHE A 241 18.17 -0.84 1.45
CA PHE A 241 16.86 -1.05 2.05
C PHE A 241 16.59 -2.53 2.35
N CYS A 242 16.87 -3.42 1.40
CA CYS A 242 16.68 -4.87 1.60
C CYS A 242 17.57 -5.41 2.73
N ARG A 243 18.83 -4.97 2.80
CA ARG A 243 19.79 -5.38 3.84
C ARG A 243 19.39 -4.85 5.21
N TRP A 244 18.96 -3.60 5.29
CA TRP A 244 18.40 -3.00 6.50
C TRP A 244 17.19 -3.79 7.01
N LEU A 245 16.23 -4.06 6.13
CA LEU A 245 15.02 -4.80 6.51
C LEU A 245 15.36 -6.25 6.91
N SER A 246 16.35 -6.87 6.27
CA SER A 246 16.88 -8.18 6.68
C SER A 246 17.45 -8.12 8.10
N ALA A 247 18.23 -7.09 8.42
CA ALA A 247 18.81 -6.90 9.75
C ALA A 247 17.73 -6.68 10.82
N ARG A 248 16.70 -5.88 10.50
CA ARG A 248 15.58 -5.60 11.43
C ARG A 248 14.66 -6.80 11.66
N THR A 249 14.46 -7.64 10.66
CA THR A 249 13.49 -8.75 10.74
C THR A 249 14.12 -10.13 10.93
N GLY A 250 15.43 -10.26 10.76
CA GLY A 250 16.14 -11.55 10.77
C GLY A 250 15.84 -12.45 9.56
N LYS A 251 15.10 -11.95 8.56
CA LYS A 251 14.74 -12.67 7.33
C LYS A 251 15.76 -12.39 6.22
N SER A 252 15.89 -13.30 5.26
CA SER A 252 16.74 -13.10 4.07
C SER A 252 15.95 -12.31 3.02
N ILE A 253 16.04 -10.98 3.04
CA ILE A 253 15.31 -10.08 2.13
C ILE A 253 16.29 -9.44 1.15
N ARG A 254 15.91 -9.42 -0.14
CA ARG A 254 16.73 -8.93 -1.25
C ARG A 254 15.85 -8.44 -2.39
N LEU A 255 16.48 -7.83 -3.39
CA LEU A 255 15.83 -7.66 -4.68
C LEU A 255 15.58 -9.03 -5.33
N PRO A 256 14.49 -9.20 -6.12
CA PRO A 256 14.30 -10.39 -6.92
C PRO A 256 15.39 -10.50 -7.98
N MET A 257 15.75 -11.72 -8.34
CA MET A 257 16.44 -11.98 -9.61
C MET A 257 15.45 -11.81 -10.76
N GLU A 258 15.94 -11.50 -11.96
CA GLU A 258 15.10 -11.33 -13.16
C GLU A 258 14.20 -12.54 -13.42
N TRP A 259 14.72 -13.75 -13.25
CA TRP A 259 13.95 -14.98 -13.46
C TRP A 259 12.93 -15.25 -12.35
N GLU A 260 13.19 -14.84 -11.11
CA GLU A 260 12.21 -14.89 -10.02
C GLU A 260 11.08 -13.92 -10.26
N TRP A 261 11.43 -12.70 -10.67
CA TRP A 261 10.45 -11.69 -11.07
C TRP A 261 9.59 -12.21 -12.22
N GLN A 262 10.18 -12.84 -13.24
CA GLN A 262 9.43 -13.39 -14.37
C GLN A 262 8.55 -14.59 -13.96
N GLN A 263 9.01 -15.46 -13.06
CA GLN A 263 8.20 -16.55 -12.53
C GLN A 263 6.95 -16.02 -11.84
N ALA A 264 7.12 -15.01 -10.98
CA ALA A 264 6.00 -14.34 -10.31
C ALA A 264 5.07 -13.69 -11.33
N ALA A 265 5.61 -12.89 -12.25
CA ALA A 265 4.83 -12.13 -13.24
C ALA A 265 4.02 -13.01 -14.20
N THR A 266 4.51 -14.20 -14.54
CA THR A 266 3.80 -15.15 -15.42
C THR A 266 2.88 -16.09 -14.65
N GLY A 267 2.91 -16.05 -13.32
CA GLY A 267 2.26 -17.02 -12.44
C GLY A 267 2.73 -18.45 -12.66
N GLY A 268 3.95 -18.65 -13.17
CA GLY A 268 4.52 -19.94 -13.53
C GLY A 268 4.07 -20.53 -14.87
N ASN A 269 3.22 -19.83 -15.64
CA ASN A 269 2.85 -20.23 -16.99
C ASN A 269 3.62 -19.40 -18.02
N PRO A 270 4.64 -19.95 -18.70
CA PRO A 270 5.44 -19.20 -19.68
C PRO A 270 4.65 -18.76 -20.93
N ALA A 271 3.42 -19.25 -21.12
CA ALA A 271 2.54 -18.79 -22.17
C ALA A 271 1.80 -17.48 -21.83
N ASN A 272 1.88 -17.00 -20.58
CA ASN A 272 1.31 -15.73 -20.17
C ASN A 272 2.21 -14.59 -20.65
N GLU A 273 1.67 -13.69 -21.45
CA GLU A 273 2.36 -12.46 -21.85
C GLU A 273 2.20 -11.35 -20.82
N TYR A 274 1.12 -11.39 -20.03
CA TYR A 274 0.75 -10.46 -18.97
C TYR A 274 0.46 -11.25 -17.68
N PRO A 275 0.50 -10.63 -16.49
CA PRO A 275 0.10 -11.27 -15.23
C PRO A 275 -1.27 -11.92 -15.25
N TRP A 276 -2.17 -11.36 -16.05
CA TRP A 276 -3.55 -11.80 -16.21
C TRP A 276 -3.82 -12.66 -17.43
N GLY A 277 -2.80 -13.06 -18.20
CA GLY A 277 -2.95 -13.96 -19.34
C GLY A 277 -2.24 -13.48 -20.60
N LYS A 278 -2.84 -13.72 -21.76
CA LYS A 278 -2.22 -13.45 -23.07
C LYS A 278 -2.61 -12.13 -23.69
N GLU A 279 -3.80 -11.63 -23.37
CA GLU A 279 -4.37 -10.47 -24.04
C GLU A 279 -4.12 -9.20 -23.24
N TRP A 280 -3.70 -8.15 -23.94
CA TRP A 280 -3.55 -6.82 -23.34
C TRP A 280 -4.91 -6.30 -22.90
N ASP A 281 -4.96 -5.76 -21.69
CA ASP A 281 -6.14 -5.09 -21.15
C ASP A 281 -5.65 -3.83 -20.40
N PRO A 282 -5.88 -2.63 -20.95
CA PRO A 282 -5.38 -1.40 -20.35
C PRO A 282 -6.02 -1.13 -18.98
N ALA A 283 -7.20 -1.68 -18.69
CA ALA A 283 -7.89 -1.48 -17.41
C ALA A 283 -7.21 -2.21 -16.23
N ARG A 284 -6.21 -3.07 -16.50
CA ARG A 284 -5.56 -3.91 -15.49
C ARG A 284 -4.24 -3.37 -14.96
N CYS A 285 -3.78 -2.22 -15.43
CA CYS A 285 -2.58 -1.59 -14.87
C CYS A 285 -2.56 -0.08 -15.08
N ASN A 286 -1.66 0.59 -14.36
CA ASN A 286 -1.31 1.98 -14.64
C ASN A 286 -0.25 2.04 -15.75
N GLY A 287 -0.70 2.08 -17.00
CA GLY A 287 0.12 2.37 -18.19
C GLY A 287 -0.17 3.76 -18.76
N SER A 288 0.41 4.06 -19.92
CA SER A 288 0.22 5.36 -20.60
C SER A 288 -1.25 5.64 -20.96
N GLU A 289 -2.03 4.60 -21.22
CA GLU A 289 -3.45 4.63 -21.57
C GLU A 289 -4.33 5.11 -20.41
N SER A 290 -3.80 5.10 -19.19
CA SER A 290 -4.47 5.70 -18.04
C SER A 290 -4.60 7.22 -18.18
N CYS A 291 -3.73 7.85 -18.97
CA CYS A 291 -3.58 9.30 -19.11
C CYS A 291 -3.34 10.05 -17.77
N LEU A 292 -3.00 9.33 -16.69
CA LEU A 292 -2.69 9.93 -15.38
C LEU A 292 -1.35 10.65 -15.41
N ASN A 293 -0.40 10.20 -16.23
CA ASN A 293 0.96 10.74 -16.35
C ASN A 293 1.75 10.77 -15.03
N ARG A 294 1.47 9.80 -14.14
CA ARG A 294 2.11 9.65 -12.83
C ARG A 294 1.94 8.23 -12.29
N THR A 295 2.62 7.93 -11.19
CA THR A 295 2.34 6.70 -10.43
C THR A 295 0.96 6.79 -9.77
N THR A 296 0.39 5.63 -9.48
CA THR A 296 -0.80 5.47 -8.64
C THR A 296 -0.39 4.82 -7.33
N PRO A 297 -1.16 5.00 -6.23
CA PRO A 297 -1.04 4.13 -5.07
C PRO A 297 -0.96 2.66 -5.48
N VAL A 298 -0.13 1.89 -4.77
CA VAL A 298 0.04 0.46 -5.09
C VAL A 298 -1.27 -0.28 -4.92
N GLY A 299 -1.48 -1.34 -5.68
CA GLY A 299 -2.59 -2.27 -5.50
C GLY A 299 -3.95 -1.78 -5.99
N LEU A 300 -4.03 -0.72 -6.80
CA LEU A 300 -5.31 -0.19 -7.28
C LEU A 300 -5.92 -0.96 -8.46
N TYR A 301 -5.23 -1.98 -8.95
CA TYR A 301 -5.63 -2.80 -10.10
C TYR A 301 -5.75 -4.29 -9.72
N PRO A 302 -6.73 -4.70 -8.89
CA PRO A 302 -6.89 -6.09 -8.45
C PRO A 302 -7.04 -7.09 -9.59
N LYS A 303 -7.70 -6.71 -10.69
CA LYS A 303 -7.81 -7.58 -11.89
C LYS A 303 -6.51 -7.68 -12.70
N GLY A 304 -5.49 -6.88 -12.37
CA GLY A 304 -4.14 -6.98 -12.90
C GLY A 304 -3.21 -7.89 -12.11
N ALA A 305 -3.70 -8.50 -11.02
CA ALA A 305 -2.90 -9.42 -10.24
C ALA A 305 -2.52 -10.69 -11.03
N THR A 306 -1.37 -11.25 -10.67
CA THR A 306 -0.99 -12.63 -11.04
C THR A 306 -1.95 -13.63 -10.37
N VAL A 307 -1.93 -14.89 -10.83
CA VAL A 307 -2.71 -15.99 -10.21
C VAL A 307 -2.43 -16.15 -8.71
N GLN A 308 -1.19 -15.89 -8.28
CA GLN A 308 -0.75 -15.97 -6.89
C GLN A 308 -1.12 -14.71 -6.09
N GLY A 309 -1.61 -13.65 -6.74
CA GLY A 309 -2.04 -12.42 -6.09
C GLY A 309 -0.98 -11.31 -6.04
N VAL A 310 0.19 -11.48 -6.66
CA VAL A 310 1.19 -10.39 -6.83
C VAL A 310 0.60 -9.32 -7.74
N MET A 311 0.66 -8.06 -7.32
CA MET A 311 0.04 -6.92 -8.00
C MET A 311 1.09 -5.98 -8.59
N ASP A 312 0.63 -5.14 -9.53
CA ASP A 312 1.43 -4.11 -10.21
C ASP A 312 2.71 -4.65 -10.86
N MET A 313 2.71 -5.92 -11.30
CA MET A 313 3.82 -6.50 -12.04
C MET A 313 3.97 -5.88 -13.44
N VAL A 314 2.95 -5.18 -13.92
CA VAL A 314 3.00 -4.41 -15.17
C VAL A 314 2.51 -2.99 -14.88
N GLY A 315 3.22 -1.98 -15.38
CA GLY A 315 2.88 -0.57 -15.20
C GLY A 315 3.36 0.00 -13.87
N ASN A 316 2.84 1.18 -13.51
CA ASN A 316 3.22 1.98 -12.35
C ASN A 316 4.72 2.36 -12.36
N VAL A 317 5.64 1.49 -11.95
CA VAL A 317 7.09 1.74 -11.96
C VAL A 317 7.85 0.55 -12.51
N TRP A 318 8.96 0.83 -13.21
CA TRP A 318 9.99 -0.17 -13.46
C TRP A 318 10.54 -0.66 -12.13
N GLU A 319 10.95 -1.92 -12.07
CA GLU A 319 11.45 -2.52 -10.84
C GLU A 319 12.87 -3.06 -11.01
N TRP A 320 13.76 -2.62 -10.12
CA TRP A 320 15.12 -3.15 -10.02
C TRP A 320 15.14 -4.65 -9.72
N CYS A 321 15.94 -5.39 -10.48
CA CYS A 321 16.35 -6.76 -10.17
C CYS A 321 17.82 -6.80 -9.73
N LEU A 322 18.20 -7.85 -9.00
CA LEU A 322 19.54 -7.96 -8.42
C LEU A 322 20.64 -8.19 -9.48
N ASN A 323 20.34 -8.97 -10.52
CA ASN A 323 21.34 -9.44 -11.49
C ASN A 323 21.72 -8.38 -12.54
N TRP A 324 22.91 -8.58 -13.13
CA TRP A 324 23.36 -7.86 -14.32
C TRP A 324 22.51 -8.21 -15.55
N GLN A 325 22.34 -7.25 -16.45
CA GLN A 325 21.55 -7.42 -17.66
C GLN A 325 22.25 -8.29 -18.71
N ASN A 326 23.56 -8.13 -18.88
CA ASN A 326 24.32 -8.84 -19.91
C ASN A 326 24.88 -10.20 -19.45
N GLN A 327 24.85 -10.49 -18.15
CA GLN A 327 25.37 -11.72 -17.55
C GLN A 327 24.40 -12.24 -16.47
N PRO A 328 23.18 -12.64 -16.82
CA PRO A 328 22.20 -13.11 -15.85
C PRO A 328 22.66 -14.36 -15.06
N GLU A 329 23.56 -15.17 -15.62
CA GLU A 329 24.19 -16.33 -14.95
C GLU A 329 25.18 -15.97 -13.83
N HIS A 330 25.61 -14.71 -13.73
CA HIS A 330 26.56 -14.22 -12.73
C HIS A 330 25.90 -13.17 -11.82
N PRO A 331 24.98 -13.57 -10.92
CA PRO A 331 24.26 -12.64 -10.06
C PRO A 331 25.16 -12.01 -8.97
N GLU A 332 26.34 -12.58 -8.74
CA GLU A 332 27.16 -12.31 -7.56
C GLU A 332 28.34 -11.40 -7.89
N ALA A 333 28.10 -10.10 -7.92
CA ALA A 333 28.76 -9.21 -6.98
C ALA A 333 28.09 -7.83 -6.96
N VAL A 334 27.90 -7.35 -5.74
CA VAL A 334 27.77 -5.92 -5.44
C VAL A 334 29.21 -5.44 -5.35
N ARG A 335 29.81 -4.94 -6.43
CA ARG A 335 31.11 -4.29 -6.32
C ARG A 335 31.00 -2.80 -6.58
N GLN A 336 31.81 -2.05 -5.85
CA GLN A 336 31.89 -0.59 -5.95
C GLN A 336 32.36 -0.14 -7.34
N ASP A 337 33.06 -1.01 -8.09
CA ASP A 337 33.51 -0.80 -9.47
C ASP A 337 32.46 -1.16 -10.55
N ASP A 338 31.29 -1.70 -10.17
CA ASP A 338 30.21 -2.07 -11.11
C ASP A 338 29.34 -0.89 -11.57
N LEU A 339 29.77 0.36 -11.34
CA LEU A 339 28.98 1.57 -11.63
C LEU A 339 28.51 1.67 -13.09
N ASN A 340 29.23 1.02 -14.00
CA ASN A 340 28.95 1.06 -15.44
C ASN A 340 28.25 -0.21 -15.96
N ILE A 341 27.97 -1.20 -15.09
CA ILE A 341 27.33 -2.46 -15.49
C ILE A 341 25.82 -2.35 -15.25
N GLN A 342 25.04 -2.44 -16.32
CA GLN A 342 23.58 -2.31 -16.25
C GLN A 342 22.96 -3.44 -15.43
N ARG A 343 22.08 -3.07 -14.50
CA ARG A 343 21.18 -3.97 -13.77
C ARG A 343 19.86 -4.08 -14.51
N VAL A 344 19.17 -5.20 -14.32
CA VAL A 344 17.90 -5.45 -15.00
C VAL A 344 16.77 -4.65 -14.36
N LEU A 345 15.91 -4.10 -15.23
CA LEU A 345 14.62 -3.52 -14.91
C LEU A 345 13.49 -4.35 -15.53
N ARG A 346 12.38 -4.52 -14.79
CA ARG A 346 11.19 -5.27 -15.21
C ARG A 346 9.89 -4.49 -14.99
N GLY A 347 8.83 -4.90 -15.67
CA GLY A 347 7.45 -4.46 -15.39
C GLY A 347 6.94 -3.23 -16.13
N LYS A 348 7.80 -2.45 -16.82
CA LYS A 348 7.44 -1.14 -17.37
C LYS A 348 6.99 -0.14 -16.30
N SER A 349 6.64 1.08 -16.71
CA SER A 349 6.12 2.13 -15.82
C SER A 349 4.90 2.80 -16.42
N TRP A 350 4.27 3.71 -15.67
CA TRP A 350 3.15 4.55 -16.09
C TRP A 350 3.37 5.29 -17.42
N LYS A 351 4.61 5.61 -17.80
CA LYS A 351 4.93 6.43 -18.99
C LYS A 351 4.92 5.69 -20.34
N PHE A 352 5.02 4.36 -20.38
CA PHE A 352 5.32 3.66 -21.64
C PHE A 352 4.07 3.24 -22.43
N LEU A 353 4.05 3.55 -23.74
CA LEU A 353 3.03 3.14 -24.71
C LEU A 353 3.08 1.62 -25.01
N PRO A 354 1.94 0.96 -25.28
CA PRO A 354 1.85 -0.49 -25.49
C PRO A 354 2.49 -0.96 -26.80
N LEU A 355 2.65 -0.07 -27.78
CA LEU A 355 2.71 -0.46 -29.20
C LEU A 355 3.99 -1.16 -29.70
N TRP A 356 5.04 -1.35 -28.89
CA TRP A 356 6.31 -1.85 -29.44
C TRP A 356 7.02 -2.96 -28.65
N GLN A 357 6.56 -3.36 -27.47
CA GLN A 357 7.37 -4.18 -26.57
C GLN A 357 6.51 -5.00 -25.60
N TYR A 358 6.74 -6.31 -25.48
CA TYR A 358 6.06 -7.17 -24.50
C TYR A 358 6.15 -6.57 -23.08
N PRO A 359 5.08 -6.60 -22.27
CA PRO A 359 5.05 -6.00 -20.91
C PRO A 359 6.10 -6.64 -19.96
N LEU A 360 6.45 -7.91 -20.20
CA LEU A 360 7.52 -8.65 -19.54
C LEU A 360 8.87 -8.41 -20.25
N ASN A 361 9.06 -7.28 -20.92
CA ASN A 361 10.37 -6.93 -21.47
C ASN A 361 11.33 -6.50 -20.35
N ARG A 362 12.61 -6.71 -20.64
CA ARG A 362 13.73 -6.28 -19.83
C ARG A 362 14.24 -4.94 -20.33
N LEU A 363 14.55 -4.03 -19.42
CA LEU A 363 15.36 -2.84 -19.69
C LEU A 363 16.64 -2.92 -18.84
N GLY A 364 17.66 -2.16 -19.21
CA GLY A 364 18.90 -2.02 -18.46
C GLY A 364 19.09 -0.58 -18.03
N ALA A 365 19.53 -0.39 -16.80
CA ALA A 365 19.97 0.90 -16.28
C ALA A 365 21.21 0.69 -15.42
N THR A 366 22.12 1.66 -15.43
CA THR A 366 23.27 1.69 -14.53
C THR A 366 22.78 1.80 -13.08
N PRO A 367 23.46 1.19 -12.10
CA PRO A 367 22.96 1.08 -10.74
C PRO A 367 22.81 2.42 -10.00
N SER A 368 23.43 3.50 -10.49
CA SER A 368 23.31 4.86 -9.95
C SER A 368 22.11 5.65 -10.49
N GLU A 369 21.53 5.23 -11.61
CA GLU A 369 20.38 5.91 -12.21
C GLU A 369 19.16 5.82 -11.28
N ALA A 370 18.37 6.88 -11.26
CA ALA A 370 17.14 7.00 -10.49
C ALA A 370 16.19 7.91 -11.27
N TYR A 371 14.94 7.49 -11.43
CA TYR A 371 13.97 8.20 -12.27
C TYR A 371 12.57 8.17 -11.65
N SER A 372 11.73 9.11 -12.11
CA SER A 372 10.28 9.21 -11.83
C SER A 372 9.43 7.98 -12.15
N THR A 373 10.04 7.02 -12.84
CA THR A 373 9.43 5.81 -13.36
C THR A 373 10.07 4.55 -12.80
N LEU A 374 10.98 4.65 -11.83
CA LEU A 374 11.84 3.56 -11.39
C LEU A 374 11.80 3.38 -9.87
N GLY A 375 11.31 2.23 -9.43
CA GLY A 375 11.24 1.77 -8.05
C GLY A 375 11.75 0.33 -7.92
N PHE A 376 11.22 -0.41 -6.95
CA PHE A 376 11.62 -1.79 -6.70
C PHE A 376 10.60 -2.55 -5.86
N ARG A 377 10.71 -3.88 -5.87
CA ARG A 377 9.99 -4.77 -4.94
C ARG A 377 10.95 -5.73 -4.27
N LEU A 378 10.47 -6.39 -3.22
CA LEU A 378 11.26 -7.29 -2.40
C LEU A 378 11.00 -8.75 -2.76
N ALA A 379 12.03 -9.57 -2.61
CA ALA A 379 11.96 -11.02 -2.55
C ALA A 379 12.54 -11.50 -1.22
N GLN A 380 12.09 -12.67 -0.75
CA GLN A 380 12.58 -13.30 0.46
C GLN A 380 12.85 -14.79 0.22
N ASP A 381 14.01 -15.26 0.63
CA ASP A 381 14.31 -16.69 0.60
C ASP A 381 13.53 -17.44 1.70
N ILE A 382 13.08 -18.65 1.37
CA ILE A 382 12.48 -19.59 2.33
C ILE A 382 13.62 -20.48 2.84
N ARG A 383 13.85 -20.47 4.16
CA ARG A 383 14.88 -21.31 4.80
C ARG A 383 14.41 -22.73 4.99
#